data_AF-A0A4U4E234-F1
#
_entry.id   AF-A0A4U4E234-F1
#
_cell.length_a   1.000
_cell.length_b   1.000
_cell.length_c   1.000
_cell.angle_alpha   90.00
_cell.angle_beta   90.00
_cell.angle_gamma   90.00
#
_symmetry.space_group_name_H-M   'P 1'
#
loop_
_entity.id
_entity.type
_entity.pdbx_description
1 polymer ?
#
loop_
_entity_poly.entity_id
_entity_poly.type
_entity_poly.pdbx_seq_one_letter_code
_entity_poly.pdbx_strand_id
1 'polypeptide(L)'
;DGSKATSDFLKERYSELDSTEIMLHADYDVLLDQKEELLKNKKELENSIRQIDNQIIQELGIKNASTGITPNRVICLKSIVSKRKDLKKIAEKYPDVMKDEEIYSLSTSNRLVIKEIQ
;
A
#
# COMPACT_ATOMS: atom_id res chain seq x y z
N ASP A 1 5.45 9.12 -15.47
CA ASP A 1 3.98 9.23 -15.38
C ASP A 1 3.21 8.22 -16.25
N GLY A 2 3.85 7.51 -17.19
CA GLY A 2 3.15 6.55 -18.07
C GLY A 2 2.52 5.35 -17.36
N SER A 3 3.03 4.89 -16.22
CA SER A 3 2.52 3.68 -15.54
C SER A 3 1.09 3.84 -15.02
N LYS A 4 0.72 5.04 -14.55
CA LYS A 4 -0.63 5.31 -14.06
C LYS A 4 -1.62 5.39 -15.22
N ALA A 5 -1.27 6.12 -16.27
CA ALA A 5 -2.07 6.19 -17.49
C ALA A 5 -2.29 4.81 -18.12
N THR A 6 -1.25 3.97 -18.18
CA THR A 6 -1.38 2.58 -18.67
C THR A 6 -2.27 1.75 -17.75
N SER A 7 -2.12 1.86 -16.43
CA SER A 7 -2.97 1.10 -15.49
C SER A 7 -4.44 1.50 -15.61
N ASP A 8 -4.73 2.79 -15.71
CA ASP A 8 -6.10 3.28 -15.80
C ASP A 8 -6.72 2.93 -17.16
N PHE A 9 -5.94 2.99 -18.26
CA PHE A 9 -6.35 2.51 -19.57
C PHE A 9 -6.72 1.02 -19.57
N LEU A 10 -5.89 0.15 -18.95
CA LEU A 10 -6.18 -1.28 -18.87
C LEU A 10 -7.43 -1.56 -18.03
N LYS A 11 -7.63 -0.84 -16.92
CA LYS A 11 -8.83 -0.99 -16.08
C LYS A 11 -10.10 -0.62 -16.82
N GLU A 12 -10.08 0.48 -17.56
CA GLU A 12 -11.23 0.93 -18.34
C GLU A 12 -11.53 -0.07 -19.47
N ARG A 13 -10.49 -0.48 -20.21
CA ARG A 13 -10.60 -1.38 -21.36
C ARG A 13 -11.08 -2.78 -21.00
N TYR A 14 -10.69 -3.28 -19.83
CA TYR A 14 -11.00 -4.63 -19.36
C TYR A 14 -11.84 -4.58 -18.07
N SER A 15 -12.78 -3.64 -17.99
CA SER A 15 -13.69 -3.44 -16.85
C SER A 15 -14.77 -4.52 -16.76
N GLU A 16 -15.22 -5.01 -17.91
CA GLU A 16 -16.21 -6.08 -18.06
C GLU A 16 -15.51 -7.31 -18.64
N LEU A 17 -15.59 -8.45 -17.92
CA LEU A 17 -14.98 -9.71 -18.32
C LEU A 17 -16.03 -10.82 -18.19
N ASP A 18 -16.06 -11.73 -19.16
CA ASP A 18 -16.88 -12.93 -19.10
C ASP A 18 -16.24 -13.98 -18.17
N SER A 19 -17.04 -14.92 -17.68
CA SER A 19 -16.57 -16.04 -16.83
C SER A 19 -15.85 -17.14 -17.62
N THR A 20 -15.17 -16.78 -18.71
CA THR A 20 -14.48 -17.72 -19.60
C THR A 20 -13.08 -18.02 -19.07
N GLU A 21 -12.71 -19.29 -19.05
CA GLU A 21 -11.38 -19.74 -18.66
C GLU A 21 -10.50 -19.96 -19.90
N ILE A 22 -9.25 -19.50 -19.83
CA ILE A 22 -8.23 -19.75 -20.84
C ILE A 22 -6.99 -20.35 -20.17
N MET A 23 -6.26 -21.19 -20.89
CA MET A 23 -4.93 -21.61 -20.48
C MET A 23 -3.91 -20.56 -20.93
N LEU A 24 -3.20 -19.96 -19.98
CA LEU A 24 -2.06 -19.10 -20.27
C LEU A 24 -0.84 -19.94 -20.63
N HIS A 25 0.10 -19.35 -21.36
CA HIS A 25 1.37 -20.00 -21.68
C HIS A 25 2.25 -20.17 -20.43
N ALA A 26 3.03 -21.24 -20.36
CA ALA A 26 3.88 -21.55 -19.20
C ALA A 26 4.91 -20.46 -18.87
N ASP A 27 5.30 -19.62 -19.84
CA ASP A 27 6.20 -18.48 -19.60
C ASP A 27 5.64 -17.46 -18.60
N TYR A 28 4.31 -17.44 -18.39
CA TYR A 28 3.71 -16.59 -17.36
C TYR A 28 4.09 -17.04 -15.95
N ASP A 29 4.40 -18.32 -15.72
CA ASP A 29 4.92 -18.78 -14.43
C ASP A 29 6.27 -18.14 -14.12
N VAL A 30 7.15 -18.01 -15.13
CA VAL A 30 8.42 -17.29 -15.00
C VAL A 30 8.21 -15.81 -14.63
N LEU A 31 7.19 -15.17 -15.20
CA LEU A 31 6.85 -13.78 -14.84
C LEU A 31 6.28 -13.66 -13.42
N LEU A 32 5.54 -14.67 -12.95
CA LEU A 32 5.05 -14.74 -11.58
C LEU A 32 6.20 -14.91 -10.58
N ASP A 33 7.14 -15.82 -10.86
CA ASP A 33 8.35 -16.02 -10.04
C ASP A 33 9.17 -14.72 -9.93
N GLN A 34 9.41 -14.04 -11.06
CA GLN A 34 10.09 -12.75 -11.10
C GLN A 34 9.36 -11.70 -10.26
N LYS A 35 8.03 -11.64 -10.36
CA LYS A 35 7.21 -10.71 -9.57
C LYS A 35 7.33 -11.00 -8.07
N GLU A 36 7.34 -12.26 -7.66
CA GLU A 36 7.49 -12.64 -6.25
C GLU A 36 8.87 -12.29 -5.69
N GLU A 37 9.93 -12.54 -6.47
CA GLU A 37 11.29 -12.13 -6.11
C GLU A 37 11.37 -10.62 -5.91
N LEU A 38 10.78 -9.83 -6.82
CA LEU A 38 10.72 -8.37 -6.69
C LEU A 38 9.96 -7.92 -5.44
N LEU A 39 8.86 -8.58 -5.08
CA LEU A 39 8.11 -8.28 -3.85
C LEU A 39 8.92 -8.59 -2.60
N LYS A 40 9.65 -9.71 -2.60
CA LYS A 40 10.56 -10.07 -1.51
C LYS A 40 11.67 -9.03 -1.35
N ASN A 41 12.36 -8.70 -2.45
CA ASN A 41 13.43 -7.70 -2.46
C ASN A 41 12.92 -6.33 -2.01
N LYS A 42 11.73 -5.91 -2.45
CA LYS A 42 11.10 -4.67 -1.98
C LYS A 42 10.90 -4.68 -0.46
N LYS A 43 10.39 -5.78 0.10
CA LYS A 43 10.19 -5.92 1.55
C LYS A 43 11.51 -5.86 2.32
N GLU A 44 12.56 -6.47 1.80
CA GLU A 44 13.91 -6.42 2.38
C GLU A 44 14.45 -4.99 2.38
N LEU A 45 14.37 -4.27 1.26
CA LEU A 45 14.77 -2.87 1.17
C LEU A 45 13.99 -1.97 2.14
N GLU A 46 12.66 -2.14 2.22
CA GLU A 46 11.82 -1.41 3.18
C GLU A 46 12.25 -1.67 4.63
N ASN A 47 12.61 -2.91 4.96
CA ASN A 47 13.09 -3.26 6.30
C ASN A 47 14.46 -2.64 6.58
N SER A 48 15.39 -2.64 5.62
CA SER A 48 16.70 -1.98 5.77
C SER A 48 16.56 -0.47 5.98
N ILE A 49 15.65 0.19 5.25
CA ILE A 49 15.35 1.61 5.46
C ILE A 49 14.83 1.84 6.89
N ARG A 50 13.86 1.04 7.33
CA ARG A 50 13.31 1.15 8.70
C ARG A 50 14.37 0.93 9.78
N GLN A 51 15.31 0.01 9.56
CA GLN A 51 16.42 -0.22 10.50
C GLN A 51 17.29 1.03 10.64
N ILE A 52 17.63 1.69 9.53
CA ILE A 52 18.39 2.96 9.55
C ILE A 52 17.60 4.06 10.26
N ASP A 53 16.31 4.21 9.94
CA ASP A 53 15.44 5.20 10.59
C ASP A 53 15.37 4.97 12.11
N ASN A 54 15.21 3.72 12.54
CA ASN A 54 15.16 3.36 13.95
C ASN A 54 16.47 3.66 14.67
N GLN A 55 17.64 3.43 14.04
CA GLN A 55 18.93 3.79 14.63
C GLN A 55 19.05 5.30 14.84
N ILE A 56 18.63 6.10 13.85
CA ILE A 56 18.63 7.57 13.94
C ILE A 56 17.68 8.03 15.06
N ILE A 57 16.47 7.49 15.11
CA ILE A 57 15.47 7.82 16.15
C ILE A 57 15.98 7.44 17.53
N GLN A 58 16.62 6.27 17.67
CA GLN A 58 17.19 5.81 18.94
C GLN A 58 18.27 6.77 19.44
N GLU A 59 19.20 7.18 18.58
CA GLU A 59 20.26 8.13 18.93
C GLU A 59 19.70 9.49 19.35
N LEU A 60 18.71 10.01 18.63
CA LEU A 60 18.00 11.23 18.99
C LEU A 60 17.26 11.09 20.33
N GLY A 61 16.60 9.95 20.55
CA GLY A 61 15.86 9.63 21.76
C GLY A 61 16.75 9.53 23.01
N ILE A 62 17.90 8.87 22.91
CA ILE A 62 18.90 8.78 24.00
C ILE A 62 19.35 10.18 24.43
N LYS A 63 19.48 11.11 23.48
CA LYS A 63 19.90 12.49 23.73
C LYS A 63 18.74 13.45 24.02
N ASN A 64 17.51 12.93 24.08
CA ASN A 64 16.28 13.70 24.25
C ASN A 64 16.19 14.91 23.29
N ALA A 65 16.60 14.72 22.03
CA ALA A 65 16.69 15.77 21.02
C ALA A 65 15.68 15.53 19.89
N SER A 66 15.04 16.60 19.41
CA SER A 66 14.15 16.54 18.24
C SER A 66 14.89 16.70 16.91
N THR A 67 16.15 17.15 16.95
CA THR A 67 16.93 17.51 15.76
C THR A 67 18.36 17.02 15.90
N GLY A 68 18.89 16.38 14.84
CA GLY A 68 20.29 15.98 14.73
C GLY A 68 20.96 16.65 13.53
N ILE A 69 22.23 17.01 13.65
CA ILE A 69 23.03 17.61 12.57
C ILE A 69 24.19 16.67 12.27
N THR A 70 24.34 16.31 11.00
CA THR A 70 25.50 15.62 10.44
C THR A 70 26.28 16.61 9.58
N PRO A 71 27.52 16.32 9.15
CA PRO A 71 28.31 17.26 8.33
C PRO A 71 27.58 17.78 7.08
N ASN A 72 26.68 16.97 6.50
CA ASN A 72 26.01 17.29 5.24
C ASN A 72 24.47 17.38 5.33
N ARG A 73 23.85 17.10 6.49
CA ARG A 73 22.38 16.99 6.61
C ARG A 73 21.87 17.39 7.99
N VAL A 74 20.67 17.95 8.02
CA VAL A 74 19.88 18.19 9.24
C VAL A 74 18.71 17.21 9.25
N ILE A 75 18.54 16.50 10.36
CA ILE A 75 17.52 15.48 10.57
C ILE A 75 16.57 15.99 11.66
N CYS A 76 15.27 16.04 11.36
CA CYS A 76 14.26 16.54 12.30
C CYS A 76 13.19 15.45 12.55
N LEU A 77 13.08 15.00 13.80
CA LEU A 77 12.01 14.14 14.25
C LEU A 77 10.81 15.00 14.67
N LYS A 78 9.82 15.12 13.78
CA LYS A 78 8.62 15.92 14.01
C LYS A 78 7.44 15.01 14.39
N SER A 79 6.73 15.38 15.45
CA SER A 79 5.42 14.79 15.74
C SER A 79 4.39 15.37 14.77
N ILE A 80 3.80 14.53 13.92
CA ILE A 80 2.72 14.92 13.01
C ILE A 80 1.42 14.34 13.56
N VAL A 81 0.51 15.22 13.98
CA VAL A 81 -0.81 14.82 14.45
C VAL A 81 -1.75 14.75 13.24
N SER A 82 -2.14 13.54 12.83
CA SER A 82 -3.19 13.36 11.81
C SER A 82 -4.53 13.08 12.49
N LYS A 83 -5.56 13.87 12.18
CA LYS A 83 -6.94 13.56 12.55
C LYS A 83 -7.54 12.65 11.48
N ARG A 84 -7.89 11.42 11.84
CA ARG A 84 -8.64 10.48 10.98
C ARG A 84 -10.02 10.27 11.58
N LYS A 85 -11.01 10.04 10.72
CA LYS A 85 -12.36 9.65 11.16
C LYS A 85 -12.28 8.29 11.84
N ASP A 86 -12.80 8.19 13.05
CA ASP A 86 -12.88 6.93 13.79
C ASP A 86 -14.22 6.27 13.46
N LEU A 87 -14.20 5.36 12.50
CA LEU A 87 -15.40 4.69 11.99
C LEU A 87 -16.14 3.91 13.10
N LYS A 88 -15.43 3.37 14.10
CA LYS A 88 -16.05 2.66 15.22
C LYS A 88 -16.89 3.61 16.07
N LYS A 89 -16.31 4.76 16.43
CA LYS A 89 -17.02 5.80 17.19
C LYS A 89 -18.17 6.41 16.39
N ILE A 90 -18.05 6.48 15.07
CA ILE A 90 -19.15 6.92 14.20
C ILE A 90 -20.28 5.89 14.23
N ALA A 91 -19.98 4.59 14.13
CA ALA A 91 -20.98 3.53 14.21
C ALA A 91 -21.69 3.50 15.58
N GLU A 92 -20.97 3.74 16.68
CA GLU A 92 -21.55 3.80 18.02
C GLU A 92 -22.45 5.03 18.23
N LYS A 93 -22.04 6.21 17.73
CA LYS A 93 -22.77 7.48 17.98
C LYS A 93 -23.84 7.79 16.94
N TYR A 94 -23.65 7.31 15.71
CA TYR A 94 -24.50 7.59 14.56
C TYR A 94 -24.76 6.28 13.79
N PRO A 95 -25.42 5.29 14.42
CA PRO A 95 -25.71 4.02 13.76
C PRO A 95 -26.60 4.19 12.53
N ASP A 96 -27.46 5.20 12.53
CA ASP A 96 -28.37 5.49 11.42
C ASP A 96 -27.62 5.96 10.17
N VAL A 97 -26.52 6.69 10.34
CA VAL A 97 -25.65 7.11 9.23
C VAL A 97 -24.95 5.90 8.59
N MET A 98 -24.56 4.89 9.37
CA MET A 98 -23.96 3.67 8.83
C MET A 98 -24.96 2.76 8.09
N LYS A 99 -26.26 2.91 8.38
CA LYS A 99 -27.33 2.18 7.70
C LYS A 99 -27.80 2.88 6.43
N ASP A 100 -27.42 4.15 6.26
CA ASP A 100 -27.74 4.91 5.07
C ASP A 100 -26.90 4.37 3.90
N GLU A 101 -27.54 3.73 2.92
CA GLU A 101 -26.83 3.22 1.75
C GLU A 101 -26.32 4.36 0.85
N GLU A 102 -26.90 5.57 0.94
CA GLU A 102 -26.54 6.72 0.10
C GLU A 102 -25.14 7.27 0.40
N ILE A 103 -24.58 6.98 1.58
CA ILE A 103 -23.21 7.40 1.93
C ILE A 103 -22.14 6.48 1.32
N TYR A 104 -22.54 5.34 0.76
CA TYR A 104 -21.64 4.37 0.16
C TYR A 104 -21.67 4.49 -1.36
N SER A 105 -20.54 4.87 -1.96
CA SER A 105 -20.34 4.73 -3.39
C SER A 105 -19.97 3.29 -3.72
N LEU A 106 -20.81 2.59 -4.49
CA LEU A 106 -20.44 1.31 -5.08
C LEU A 106 -19.49 1.53 -6.25
N SER A 107 -18.33 0.88 -6.21
CA SER A 107 -17.37 0.85 -7.32
C SER A 107 -16.89 -0.57 -7.55
N THR A 108 -17.01 -1.08 -8.77
CA THR A 108 -16.49 -2.38 -9.18
C THR A 108 -15.13 -2.20 -9.85
N SER A 109 -14.19 -3.11 -9.58
CA SER A 109 -12.86 -3.09 -10.19
C SER A 109 -12.29 -4.51 -10.28
N ASN A 110 -11.80 -4.90 -11.45
CA ASN A 110 -11.12 -6.19 -11.62
C ASN A 110 -9.77 -6.18 -10.90
N ARG A 111 -9.48 -7.24 -10.16
CA ARG A 111 -8.23 -7.43 -9.42
C ARG A 111 -7.58 -8.74 -9.82
N LEU A 112 -6.28 -8.70 -10.07
CA LEU A 112 -5.50 -9.92 -10.27
C LEU A 112 -5.42 -10.68 -8.95
N VAL A 113 -5.93 -11.92 -8.96
CA VAL A 113 -5.86 -12.87 -7.85
C VAL A 113 -5.10 -14.09 -8.36
N ILE A 114 -3.96 -14.40 -7.75
CA ILE A 114 -3.11 -15.53 -8.13
C ILE A 114 -3.24 -16.58 -7.02
N LYS A 115 -3.46 -17.83 -7.40
CA LYS A 115 -3.52 -18.99 -6.51
C LYS A 115 -2.65 -20.07 -7.09
N GLU A 116 -1.80 -20.67 -6.26
CA GLU A 116 -1.08 -21.89 -6.61
C GLU A 116 -2.04 -23.08 -6.62
N ILE A 117 -1.87 -23.97 -7.58
CA ILE A 117 -2.58 -25.24 -7.64
C ILE A 117 -1.71 -26.24 -6.88
N GLN A 118 -2.22 -26.74 -5.74
CA GLN A 118 -1.60 -27.80 -4.94
C GLN A 118 -2.03 -29.18 -5.42
#